data_AF-A0A2D5X9H8-F1
#
_entry.id   AF-A0A2D5X9H8-F1
#
_cell.length_a   1.000
_cell.length_b   1.000
_cell.length_c   1.000
_cell.angle_alpha   90.00
_cell.angle_beta   90.00
_cell.angle_gamma   90.00
#
_symmetry.space_group_name_H-M   'P 1'
#
loop_
_entity.id
_entity.type
_entity.pdbx_description
1 polymer ?
#
loop_
_entity_poly.entity_id
_entity_poly.type
_entity_poly.pdbx_seq_one_letter_code
_entity_poly.pdbx_strand_id
1 'polypeptide(L)'
;MKFDWEKYGVLIATYFWGKLMELTGVVASGLGRAQIFMAQTHYQDQFREILGATAWPGTLNIELSGENLERYRQLRFLAGLEELEGTGVAHPVRVHGFEREGRSFGGATAFLAMISKKGENWCKCAILIPDLTRHTETAEIIASSFLRELLPVNDGDEVRLIIE
;
A
#
# COMPACT_ATOMS: atom_id res chain seq x y z
N MET A 1 26.92 -1.27 -22.47
CA MET A 1 27.67 -1.30 -21.21
C MET A 1 26.86 -2.17 -20.24
N LYS A 2 27.34 -3.37 -19.88
CA LYS A 2 26.61 -4.26 -18.96
C LYS A 2 26.85 -3.76 -17.54
N PHE A 3 25.78 -3.45 -16.83
CA PHE A 3 25.83 -3.03 -15.44
C PHE A 3 26.12 -4.27 -14.58
N ASP A 4 27.14 -4.18 -13.72
CA ASP A 4 27.58 -5.28 -12.87
C ASP A 4 26.83 -5.21 -11.53
N TRP A 5 25.78 -6.03 -11.43
CA TRP A 5 24.86 -6.09 -10.30
C TRP A 5 25.50 -6.70 -9.04
N GLU A 6 26.56 -7.49 -9.17
CA GLU A 6 27.18 -8.17 -8.02
C GLU A 6 28.08 -7.23 -7.21
N LYS A 7 28.74 -6.28 -7.89
CA LYS A 7 29.69 -5.36 -7.24
C LYS A 7 29.02 -4.22 -6.46
N TYR A 8 27.87 -3.75 -6.92
CA TYR A 8 27.16 -2.61 -6.31
C TYR A 8 25.88 -3.03 -5.58
N GLY A 9 25.44 -4.29 -5.67
CA GLY A 9 24.19 -4.77 -5.09
C GLY A 9 24.06 -4.50 -3.59
N VAL A 10 25.13 -4.67 -2.81
CA VAL A 10 25.11 -4.45 -1.34
C VAL A 10 25.09 -2.96 -0.97
N LEU A 11 25.83 -2.11 -1.69
CA LEU A 11 25.89 -0.67 -1.43
C LEU A 11 24.63 0.05 -1.92
N ILE A 12 24.09 -0.36 -3.07
CA ILE A 12 22.81 0.10 -3.60
C ILE A 12 21.69 -0.38 -2.68
N ALA A 13 21.65 -1.66 -2.29
CA ALA A 13 20.67 -2.15 -1.33
C ALA A 13 20.77 -1.36 -0.01
N THR A 14 21.94 -1.21 0.60
CA THR A 14 22.07 -0.46 1.87
C THR A 14 21.65 1.01 1.73
N TYR A 15 21.95 1.68 0.61
CA TYR A 15 21.58 3.08 0.38
C TYR A 15 20.08 3.26 0.06
N PHE A 16 19.49 2.33 -0.69
CA PHE A 16 18.05 2.32 -0.95
C PHE A 16 17.28 1.93 0.32
N TRP A 17 17.67 0.87 1.02
CA TRP A 17 17.08 0.46 2.30
C TRP A 17 17.17 1.54 3.38
N GLY A 18 18.22 2.36 3.39
CA GLY A 18 18.32 3.53 4.28
C GLY A 18 17.39 4.69 3.92
N LYS A 19 16.69 4.64 2.78
CA LYS A 19 15.71 5.64 2.32
C LYS A 19 14.28 5.12 2.21
N LEU A 20 14.06 3.81 2.27
CA LEU A 20 12.72 3.24 2.20
C LEU A 20 12.00 3.45 3.53
N MET A 21 10.72 3.80 3.46
CA MET A 21 9.89 3.91 4.65
C MET A 21 9.48 2.50 5.10
N GLU A 22 9.62 2.21 6.39
CA GLU A 22 9.11 0.98 7.01
C GLU A 22 7.89 1.30 7.88
N LEU A 23 6.86 0.46 7.78
CA LEU A 23 5.70 0.47 8.66
C LEU A 23 5.51 -0.92 9.29
N THR A 24 5.24 -0.93 10.58
CA THR A 24 4.75 -2.11 11.30
C THR A 24 3.35 -1.84 11.82
N GLY A 25 2.46 -2.82 11.70
CA GLY A 25 1.10 -2.70 12.20
C GLY A 25 0.42 -4.04 12.42
N VAL A 26 -0.82 -3.98 12.92
CA VAL A 26 -1.58 -5.14 13.34
C VAL A 26 -2.72 -5.39 12.36
N VAL A 27 -2.84 -6.63 11.86
CA VAL A 27 -3.92 -7.03 10.96
C VAL A 27 -5.26 -6.91 11.66
N ALA A 28 -6.25 -6.33 10.98
CA ALA A 28 -7.60 -6.19 11.46
C ALA A 28 -8.64 -6.51 10.37
N SER A 29 -9.85 -6.85 10.79
CA SER A 29 -11.00 -6.98 9.91
C SER A 29 -11.71 -5.65 9.72
N GLY A 30 -11.97 -5.29 8.46
CA GLY A 30 -12.88 -4.19 8.12
C GLY A 30 -14.33 -4.65 8.01
N LEU A 31 -15.22 -3.74 7.58
CA LEU A 31 -16.64 -4.02 7.36
C LEU A 31 -16.94 -4.75 6.03
N GLY A 32 -15.92 -5.21 5.29
CA GLY A 32 -16.09 -5.90 4.01
C GLY A 32 -16.67 -5.05 2.88
N ARG A 33 -16.58 -3.72 2.96
CA ARG A 33 -17.18 -2.79 1.97
C ARG A 33 -16.27 -2.49 0.78
N ALA A 34 -14.96 -2.62 0.95
CA ALA A 34 -13.97 -2.33 -0.09
C ALA A 34 -14.17 -3.21 -1.34
N GLN A 35 -14.69 -4.43 -1.21
CA GLN A 35 -14.91 -5.35 -2.33
C GLN A 35 -15.74 -4.74 -3.48
N ILE A 36 -16.70 -3.87 -3.17
CA ILE A 36 -17.54 -3.22 -4.18
C ILE A 36 -16.69 -2.28 -5.05
N PHE A 37 -15.82 -1.50 -4.42
CA PHE A 37 -14.88 -0.63 -5.12
C PHE A 37 -13.83 -1.46 -5.85
N MET A 38 -13.20 -2.41 -5.17
CA MET A 38 -12.15 -3.25 -5.74
C MET A 38 -12.62 -4.07 -6.94
N ALA A 39 -13.91 -4.40 -7.05
CA ALA A 39 -14.45 -5.15 -8.18
C ALA A 39 -14.70 -4.30 -9.45
N GLN A 40 -14.61 -2.97 -9.40
CA GLN A 40 -14.86 -2.14 -10.59
C GLN A 40 -13.74 -2.29 -11.62
N THR A 41 -14.11 -2.59 -12.87
CA THR A 41 -13.16 -2.77 -13.99
C THR A 41 -12.22 -1.58 -14.15
N HIS A 42 -12.73 -0.35 -13.98
CA HIS A 42 -11.95 0.88 -14.08
C HIS A 42 -10.75 0.91 -13.10
N TYR A 43 -10.94 0.43 -11.86
CA TYR A 43 -9.84 0.36 -10.91
C TYR A 43 -8.96 -0.86 -11.18
N GLN A 44 -9.54 -2.01 -11.55
CA GLN A 44 -8.78 -3.22 -11.85
C GLN A 44 -7.78 -3.03 -13.00
N ASP A 45 -8.12 -2.21 -13.99
CA ASP A 45 -7.20 -1.90 -15.09
C ASP A 45 -6.00 -1.08 -14.62
N GLN A 46 -6.22 -0.07 -13.76
CA GLN A 46 -5.16 0.72 -13.15
C GLN A 46 -4.33 -0.08 -12.14
N PHE A 47 -4.97 -0.96 -11.37
CA PHE A 47 -4.26 -1.86 -10.46
C PHE A 47 -3.36 -2.84 -11.20
N ARG A 48 -3.70 -3.23 -12.43
CA ARG A 48 -2.82 -4.07 -13.26
C ARG A 48 -1.52 -3.38 -13.62
N GLU A 49 -1.54 -2.06 -13.84
CA GLU A 49 -0.34 -1.27 -14.09
C GLU A 49 0.54 -1.14 -12.84
N ILE A 50 -0.09 -1.03 -11.66
CA ILE A 50 0.59 -0.89 -10.36
C ILE A 50 1.17 -2.24 -9.87
N LEU A 51 0.36 -3.30 -9.89
CA LEU A 51 0.69 -4.60 -9.30
C LEU A 51 1.25 -5.61 -10.32
N GLY A 52 1.19 -5.30 -11.61
CA GLY A 52 1.49 -6.23 -12.70
C GLY A 52 0.43 -7.29 -12.96
N ALA A 53 -0.67 -7.28 -12.20
CA ALA A 53 -1.81 -8.19 -12.30
C ALA A 53 -3.06 -7.55 -11.69
N THR A 54 -4.24 -8.13 -11.92
CA THR A 54 -5.48 -7.69 -11.27
C THR A 54 -5.39 -7.81 -9.75
N ALA A 55 -5.96 -6.86 -9.02
CA ALA A 55 -6.01 -6.92 -7.56
C ALA A 55 -7.05 -7.95 -7.10
N TRP A 56 -6.74 -8.67 -6.02
CA TRP A 56 -7.72 -9.43 -5.27
C TRP A 56 -8.88 -8.52 -4.85
N PRO A 57 -10.16 -8.97 -4.92
CA PRO A 57 -11.32 -8.14 -4.60
C PRO A 57 -11.50 -7.92 -3.10
N GLY A 58 -10.59 -7.15 -2.50
CA GLY A 58 -10.60 -6.77 -1.09
C GLY A 58 -9.29 -6.11 -0.67
N THR A 59 -9.26 -5.65 0.57
CA THR A 59 -8.07 -5.05 1.19
C THR A 59 -7.70 -5.86 2.43
N LEU A 60 -6.40 -5.96 2.72
CA LEU A 60 -5.94 -6.31 4.06
C LEU A 60 -5.82 -5.01 4.87
N ASN A 61 -6.53 -4.93 5.98
CA ASN A 61 -6.48 -3.75 6.84
C ASN A 61 -5.40 -3.94 7.90
N ILE A 62 -4.58 -2.91 8.09
CA ILE A 62 -3.51 -2.87 9.08
C ILE A 62 -3.71 -1.64 9.95
N GLU A 63 -3.94 -1.85 11.24
CA GLU A 63 -3.99 -0.79 12.23
C GLU A 63 -2.58 -0.34 12.60
N LEU A 64 -2.35 0.96 12.55
CA LEU A 64 -1.07 1.60 12.81
C LEU A 64 -1.16 2.44 14.08
N SER A 65 -0.07 2.46 14.84
CA SER A 65 0.01 3.23 16.09
C SER A 65 1.41 3.80 16.30
N GLY A 66 1.52 4.78 17.20
CA GLY A 66 2.78 5.42 17.56
C GLY A 66 3.53 5.99 16.34
N GLU A 67 4.82 5.69 16.23
CA GLU A 67 5.66 6.17 15.13
C GLU A 67 5.20 5.67 13.74
N ASN A 68 4.59 4.48 13.66
CA ASN A 68 4.11 3.95 12.39
C ASN A 68 2.90 4.74 11.88
N LEU A 69 2.04 5.21 12.80
CA LEU A 69 0.94 6.10 12.43
C LEU A 69 1.48 7.43 11.90
N GLU A 70 2.51 8.00 12.52
CA GLU A 70 3.12 9.25 12.05
C GLU A 70 3.79 9.10 10.68
N ARG A 71 4.47 7.97 10.42
CA ARG A 71 4.98 7.65 9.08
C ARG A 71 3.86 7.48 8.06
N TYR A 72 2.74 6.85 8.43
CA TYR A 72 1.58 6.72 7.55
C TYR A 72 0.92 8.06 7.23
N ARG A 73 0.88 9.00 8.18
CA ARG A 73 0.44 10.38 7.92
C ARG A 73 1.27 11.07 6.85
N GLN A 74 2.57 10.79 6.75
CA GLN A 74 3.38 11.29 5.63
C GLN A 74 2.90 10.74 4.28
N LEU A 75 2.49 9.47 4.19
CA LEU A 75 1.87 8.93 2.97
C LEU A 75 0.52 9.60 2.68
N ARG A 76 -0.27 9.89 3.71
CA ARG A 76 -1.55 10.62 3.57
C ARG A 76 -1.33 12.06 3.11
N PHE A 77 -0.29 12.74 3.59
CA PHE A 77 0.16 14.05 3.09
C PHE A 77 0.54 13.97 1.61
N LEU A 78 1.36 12.99 1.21
CA LEU A 78 1.70 12.76 -0.20
C LEU A 78 0.47 12.41 -1.07
N ALA A 79 -0.57 11.81 -0.47
CA ALA A 79 -1.85 11.56 -1.12
C ALA A 79 -2.77 12.80 -1.16
N GLY A 80 -2.37 13.93 -0.57
CA GLY A 80 -3.13 15.19 -0.54
C GLY A 80 -4.23 15.24 0.52
N LEU A 81 -4.18 14.39 1.56
CA LEU A 81 -5.19 14.30 2.61
C LEU A 81 -4.80 14.97 3.93
N GLU A 82 -3.54 15.38 4.07
CA GLU A 82 -3.02 16.05 5.27
C GLU A 82 -2.13 17.23 4.86
N GLU A 83 -1.94 18.17 5.76
CA GLU A 83 -1.00 19.29 5.63
C GLU A 83 0.13 19.07 6.64
N LEU A 84 1.31 18.69 6.16
CA LEU A 84 2.48 18.42 6.99
C LEU A 84 3.70 19.15 6.42
N GLU A 85 4.62 19.54 7.29
CA GLU A 85 5.93 20.04 6.89
C GLU A 85 6.89 18.84 6.76
N GLY A 86 7.32 18.53 5.53
CA GLY A 86 8.29 17.45 5.30
C GLY A 86 8.44 17.06 3.84
N THR A 87 9.57 16.42 3.52
CA THR A 87 9.81 15.78 2.22
C THR A 87 9.58 14.28 2.37
N GLY A 88 8.40 13.81 1.97
CA GLY A 88 8.14 12.38 1.86
C GLY A 88 9.07 11.72 0.83
N VAL A 89 9.53 10.50 1.11
CA VAL A 89 10.47 9.75 0.27
C VAL A 89 9.78 8.68 -0.61
N ALA A 90 8.47 8.51 -0.47
CA ALA A 90 7.69 7.53 -1.22
C ALA A 90 7.11 8.12 -2.51
N HIS A 91 6.92 7.27 -3.52
CA HIS A 91 6.42 7.69 -4.83
C HIS A 91 4.91 7.40 -4.96
N PRO A 92 4.04 8.44 -4.93
CA PRO A 92 2.61 8.24 -5.10
C PRO A 92 2.27 7.88 -6.56
N VAL A 93 1.44 6.85 -6.73
CA VAL A 93 0.84 6.48 -8.02
C VAL A 93 -0.65 6.77 -7.95
N ARG A 94 -1.14 7.61 -8.87
CA ARG A 94 -2.53 8.02 -8.85
C ARG A 94 -3.43 6.93 -9.42
N VAL A 95 -4.50 6.62 -8.69
CA VAL A 95 -5.64 5.82 -9.17
C VAL A 95 -6.79 6.78 -9.41
N HIS A 96 -7.15 6.97 -10.67
CA HIS A 96 -8.20 7.88 -11.09
C HIS A 96 -9.58 7.32 -10.76
N GLY A 97 -10.43 8.20 -10.23
CA GLY A 97 -11.86 7.97 -10.12
C GLY A 97 -12.55 8.07 -11.48
N PHE A 98 -13.85 7.77 -11.50
CA PHE A 98 -14.64 7.78 -12.72
C PHE A 98 -16.10 8.14 -12.42
N GLU A 99 -16.85 8.43 -13.47
CA GLU A 99 -18.29 8.61 -13.40
C GLU A 99 -19.01 7.47 -14.13
N ARG A 100 -20.08 6.95 -13.53
CA ARG A 100 -20.95 5.96 -14.16
C ARG A 100 -22.39 6.19 -13.75
N GLU A 101 -23.29 6.28 -14.72
CA GLU A 101 -24.74 6.42 -14.49
C GLU A 101 -25.07 7.61 -13.56
N GLY A 102 -24.37 8.74 -13.74
CA GLY A 102 -24.55 9.95 -12.91
C GLY A 102 -24.03 9.83 -11.48
N ARG A 103 -23.30 8.76 -11.14
CA ARG A 103 -22.61 8.58 -9.86
C ARG A 103 -21.12 8.77 -10.04
N SER A 104 -20.53 9.62 -9.21
CA SER A 104 -19.08 9.80 -9.13
C SER A 104 -18.48 8.81 -8.15
N PHE A 105 -17.39 8.17 -8.58
CA PHE A 105 -16.57 7.27 -7.79
C PHE A 105 -15.22 7.95 -7.57
N GLY A 106 -14.83 8.16 -6.32
CA GLY A 106 -13.59 8.85 -5.95
C GLY A 106 -12.34 8.12 -6.43
N GLY A 107 -11.21 8.82 -6.50
CA GLY A 107 -9.94 8.17 -6.78
C GLY A 107 -9.26 7.66 -5.50
N ALA A 108 -8.01 7.27 -5.67
CA ALA A 108 -7.12 6.91 -4.58
C ALA A 108 -5.67 7.22 -4.98
N THR A 109 -4.78 7.15 -4.00
CA THR A 109 -3.34 7.20 -4.22
C THR A 109 -2.75 5.89 -3.72
N ALA A 110 -1.97 5.22 -4.57
CA ALA A 110 -1.29 3.98 -4.25
C ALA A 110 0.19 4.23 -4.00
N PHE A 111 0.78 3.47 -3.08
CA PHE A 111 2.23 3.44 -2.83
C PHE A 111 2.68 1.99 -2.94
N LEU A 112 3.60 1.71 -3.86
CA LEU A 112 4.13 0.35 -4.02
C LEU A 112 4.87 -0.07 -2.74
N ALA A 113 4.66 -1.32 -2.35
CA ALA A 113 5.23 -1.84 -1.12
C ALA A 113 5.48 -3.35 -1.20
N MET A 114 6.33 -3.81 -0.28
CA MET A 114 6.50 -5.22 0.03
C MET A 114 5.92 -5.48 1.43
N ILE A 115 5.21 -6.59 1.63
CA ILE A 115 4.64 -6.99 2.92
C ILE A 115 5.19 -8.33 3.41
N SER A 116 5.38 -8.48 4.73
CA SER A 116 5.77 -9.73 5.38
C SER A 116 5.23 -9.84 6.80
N LYS A 117 4.95 -11.06 7.29
CA LYS A 117 4.61 -11.33 8.69
C LYS A 117 5.83 -11.33 9.63
N LYS A 118 7.00 -11.76 9.15
CA LYS A 118 8.19 -12.01 9.99
C LYS A 118 9.48 -11.37 9.46
N GLY A 119 9.38 -10.48 8.47
CA GLY A 119 10.54 -9.95 7.75
C GLY A 119 11.14 -10.94 6.74
N GLU A 120 10.44 -12.05 6.47
CA GLU A 120 10.81 -13.11 5.54
C GLU A 120 9.70 -13.30 4.49
N ASN A 121 10.00 -13.90 3.33
CA ASN A 121 9.00 -14.21 2.29
C ASN A 121 8.15 -12.99 1.87
N TRP A 122 8.83 -11.91 1.51
CA TRP A 122 8.20 -10.65 1.12
C TRP A 122 7.32 -10.79 -0.13
N CYS A 123 6.10 -10.29 -0.04
CA CYS A 123 5.13 -10.30 -1.13
C CYS A 123 4.90 -8.88 -1.66
N LYS A 124 4.78 -8.75 -2.99
CA LYS A 124 4.44 -7.47 -3.62
C LYS A 124 3.01 -7.06 -3.27
N CYS A 125 2.83 -5.78 -2.97
CA CYS A 125 1.54 -5.18 -2.66
C CYS A 125 1.59 -3.66 -2.93
N ALA A 126 0.50 -2.97 -2.61
CA ALA A 126 0.51 -1.52 -2.50
C ALA A 126 -0.36 -1.08 -1.32
N ILE A 127 0.03 0.01 -0.66
CA ILE A 127 -0.84 0.75 0.26
C ILE A 127 -1.78 1.59 -0.61
N LEU A 128 -3.08 1.45 -0.43
CA LEU A 128 -4.10 2.24 -1.13
C LEU A 128 -4.70 3.26 -0.15
N ILE A 129 -4.65 4.54 -0.50
CA ILE A 129 -5.25 5.63 0.27
C ILE A 129 -6.39 6.24 -0.54
N PRO A 130 -7.66 5.90 -0.26
CA PRO A 130 -8.81 6.49 -0.95
C PRO A 130 -8.96 7.98 -0.65
N ASP A 131 -9.35 8.79 -1.64
CA ASP A 131 -9.56 10.24 -1.46
C ASP A 131 -10.62 10.56 -0.40
N LEU A 132 -11.63 9.68 -0.29
CA LEU A 132 -12.81 9.84 0.56
C LEU A 132 -12.80 8.84 1.72
N THR A 133 -11.65 8.67 2.38
CA THR A 133 -11.54 7.81 3.56
C THR A 133 -11.83 8.57 4.85
N ARG A 134 -12.50 7.90 5.79
CA ARG A 134 -12.64 8.34 7.20
C ARG A 134 -11.66 7.61 8.12
N HIS A 135 -10.99 6.57 7.64
CA HIS A 135 -10.00 5.83 8.39
C HIS A 135 -8.67 6.56 8.30
N THR A 136 -8.22 7.10 9.43
CA THR A 136 -6.96 7.84 9.53
C THR A 136 -5.81 6.99 10.07
N GLU A 137 -6.14 5.89 10.75
CA GLU A 137 -5.17 5.05 11.46
C GLU A 137 -5.03 3.64 10.87
N THR A 138 -5.90 3.30 9.91
CA THR A 138 -5.92 2.02 9.21
C THR A 138 -5.34 2.20 7.81
N ALA A 139 -4.29 1.44 7.50
CA ALA A 139 -3.77 1.29 6.14
C ALA A 139 -4.51 0.17 5.41
N GLU A 140 -4.93 0.43 4.17
CA GLU A 140 -5.57 -0.56 3.30
C GLU A 140 -4.54 -1.11 2.30
N ILE A 141 -4.27 -2.41 2.35
CA ILE A 141 -3.29 -3.06 1.47
C ILE A 141 -4.00 -3.82 0.37
N ILE A 142 -3.60 -3.55 -0.88
CA ILE A 142 -4.04 -4.29 -2.06
C ILE A 142 -2.90 -5.17 -2.59
N ALA A 143 -3.24 -6.34 -3.10
CA ALA A 143 -2.31 -7.24 -3.75
C ALA A 143 -3.05 -8.06 -4.81
N SER A 144 -2.33 -8.73 -5.70
CA SER A 144 -2.91 -9.63 -6.69
C SER A 144 -3.42 -10.95 -6.09
N SER A 145 -3.01 -11.26 -4.86
CA SER A 145 -3.34 -12.47 -4.13
C SER A 145 -4.06 -12.17 -2.82
N PHE A 146 -4.79 -13.16 -2.30
CA PHE A 146 -5.39 -13.07 -0.98
C PHE A 146 -4.34 -13.15 0.13
N LEU A 147 -3.96 -11.99 0.69
CA LEU A 147 -2.83 -11.88 1.61
C LEU A 147 -2.99 -12.69 2.91
N ARG A 148 -4.22 -12.90 3.40
CA ARG A 148 -4.45 -13.69 4.62
C ARG A 148 -4.02 -15.15 4.46
N GLU A 149 -4.18 -15.71 3.26
CA GLU A 149 -3.71 -17.07 2.95
C GLU A 149 -2.25 -17.10 2.53
N LEU A 150 -1.78 -16.08 1.81
CA LEU A 150 -0.39 -16.03 1.34
C LEU A 150 0.61 -15.81 2.48
N LEU A 151 0.25 -15.01 3.50
CA LEU A 151 1.09 -14.68 4.66
C LEU A 151 0.67 -15.40 5.96
N PRO A 152 -0.15 -16.47 5.86
CA PRO A 152 -1.05 -16.95 6.93
C PRO A 152 -1.24 -15.99 8.11
N VAL A 153 -1.96 -14.88 7.90
CA VAL A 153 -2.23 -13.84 8.91
C VAL A 153 -3.70 -13.77 9.33
N ASN A 154 -3.92 -13.65 10.64
CA ASN A 154 -5.20 -13.44 11.28
C ASN A 154 -5.25 -12.06 11.96
N ASP A 155 -6.43 -11.67 12.42
CA ASP A 155 -6.55 -10.44 13.21
C ASP A 155 -5.70 -10.52 14.48
N GLY A 156 -5.01 -9.43 14.79
CA GLY A 156 -4.04 -9.38 15.89
C GLY A 156 -2.61 -9.78 15.50
N ASP A 157 -2.38 -10.33 14.30
CA ASP A 157 -1.03 -10.61 13.83
C ASP A 157 -0.31 -9.33 13.40
N GLU A 158 0.96 -9.21 13.79
CA GLU A 158 1.84 -8.14 13.32
C GLU A 158 2.35 -8.43 11.90
N VAL A 159 2.41 -7.39 11.08
CA VAL A 159 3.02 -7.41 9.74
C VAL A 159 3.90 -6.18 9.55
N ARG A 160 4.88 -6.32 8.65
CA ARG A 160 5.81 -5.27 8.23
C ARG A 160 5.62 -4.95 6.77
N LEU A 161 5.75 -3.67 6.44
CA LEU A 161 5.69 -3.10 5.12
C LEU A 161 6.95 -2.31 4.85
N ILE A 162 7.48 -2.43 3.64
CA ILE A 162 8.55 -1.58 3.11
C ILE A 162 7.99 -0.87 1.88
N ILE A 163 8.02 0.45 1.89
CA ILE A 163 7.42 1.30 0.86
C ILE A 163 8.52 1.86 -0.05
N GLU A 164 8.28 1.78 -1.37
CA GLU A 164 9.16 2.24 -2.46
C GLU A 164 9.13 3.75 -2.75
#